data_AF-A0A9D8HY60-F1
#
_entry.id   AF-A0A9D8HY60-F1
#
_cell.length_a   1.000
_cell.length_b   1.000
_cell.length_c   1.000
_cell.angle_alpha   90.00
_cell.angle_beta   90.00
_cell.angle_gamma   90.00
#
_symmetry.space_group_name_H-M   'P 1'
#
loop_
_entity.id
_entity.type
_entity.pdbx_description
1 polymer ?
#
loop_
_entity_poly.entity_id
_entity_poly.type
_entity_poly.pdbx_seq_one_letter_code
_entity_poly.pdbx_strand_id
1 'polypeptide(L)'
;MKNHIPAGIFGRWIGLSLVMATSGIQAQVVIEFDYTLDTGSFFTDASRRAVLTKAAQDLVSRLGDSLSAITPGGGNTWSATFNHPGSGTSTSVSDLTISTGVLKVYAGAYDISGSAIGVGGPGGFSASGTSGFLADVSKRGQTGAPADDFGRWGGSIAFDSLTTWYFDSDVSTSADLPSGSFDFYSVAIHELGHLLGLGTAASWTGRVSGGQFTGAQSVAVHGGNVPLNAGGITGQKTR
;
A
#
# COMPACT_ATOMS: atom_id res chain seq x y z
N MET A 1 -52.81 -29.17 -62.73
CA MET A 1 -52.65 -27.77 -62.29
C MET A 1 -52.32 -27.81 -60.81
N LYS A 2 -51.03 -27.81 -60.46
CA LYS A 2 -50.20 -26.65 -60.06
C LYS A 2 -50.53 -26.10 -58.66
N ASN A 3 -49.48 -26.03 -57.83
CA ASN A 3 -49.23 -25.15 -56.66
C ASN A 3 -49.72 -25.68 -55.29
N HIS A 4 -49.03 -25.56 -54.15
CA HIS A 4 -47.76 -24.92 -53.73
C HIS A 4 -47.36 -25.49 -52.33
N ILE A 5 -46.05 -25.60 -52.03
CA ILE A 5 -45.46 -25.93 -50.70
C ILE A 5 -45.33 -24.63 -49.86
N PRO A 6 -45.15 -24.63 -48.51
CA PRO A 6 -43.79 -24.72 -47.97
C PRO A 6 -43.61 -25.44 -46.62
N ALA A 7 -42.34 -25.75 -46.37
CA ALA A 7 -41.72 -26.36 -45.21
C ALA A 7 -41.52 -25.40 -44.02
N GLY A 8 -41.36 -25.96 -42.82
CA GLY A 8 -40.82 -25.29 -41.61
C GLY A 8 -40.03 -26.32 -40.78
N ILE A 9 -38.73 -26.45 -41.02
CA ILE A 9 -37.60 -26.02 -40.18
C ILE A 9 -37.49 -26.75 -38.83
N PHE A 10 -36.51 -27.67 -38.78
CA PHE A 10 -35.96 -28.31 -37.58
C PHE A 10 -35.18 -27.29 -36.73
N GLY A 11 -35.58 -27.10 -35.48
CA GLY A 11 -34.77 -26.40 -34.47
C GLY A 11 -33.87 -27.36 -33.70
N ARG A 12 -32.55 -27.29 -33.92
CA ARG A 12 -31.53 -27.93 -33.06
C ARG A 12 -31.42 -27.12 -31.77
N TRP A 13 -31.62 -27.78 -30.63
CA TRP A 13 -31.31 -27.24 -29.31
C TRP A 13 -29.81 -27.35 -29.06
N ILE A 14 -29.10 -26.22 -29.06
CA ILE A 14 -27.73 -26.13 -28.55
C ILE A 14 -27.85 -25.75 -27.08
N GLY A 15 -27.60 -26.72 -26.19
CA GLY A 15 -27.44 -26.47 -24.77
C GLY A 15 -26.13 -25.71 -24.53
N LEU A 16 -26.24 -24.43 -24.19
CA LEU A 16 -25.11 -23.61 -23.76
C LEU A 16 -24.89 -23.86 -22.26
N SER A 17 -23.88 -24.66 -21.93
CA SER A 17 -23.43 -24.81 -20.54
C SER A 17 -22.76 -23.52 -20.09
N LEU A 18 -23.42 -22.79 -19.19
CA LEU A 18 -22.85 -21.63 -18.51
C LEU A 18 -21.83 -22.12 -17.47
N VAL A 19 -20.54 -21.98 -17.78
CA VAL A 19 -19.48 -22.07 -16.77
C VAL A 19 -19.57 -20.82 -15.91
N MET A 20 -20.16 -20.94 -14.72
CA MET A 20 -20.06 -19.91 -13.69
C MET A 20 -18.62 -19.95 -13.16
N ALA A 21 -17.76 -19.07 -13.65
CA ALA A 21 -16.51 -18.78 -12.98
C ALA A 21 -16.87 -18.18 -11.61
N THR A 22 -16.60 -18.91 -10.54
CA THR A 22 -16.62 -18.36 -9.19
C THR A 22 -15.44 -17.39 -9.09
N SER A 23 -15.66 -16.12 -9.42
CA SER A 23 -14.76 -15.06 -9.00
C SER A 23 -14.72 -15.10 -7.48
N GLY A 24 -13.66 -15.68 -6.91
CA GLY A 24 -13.41 -15.55 -5.49
C GLY A 24 -13.38 -14.06 -5.16
N ILE A 25 -14.21 -13.62 -4.21
CA ILE A 25 -14.11 -12.27 -3.68
C ILE A 25 -12.78 -12.22 -2.93
N GLN A 26 -11.71 -11.76 -3.59
CA GLN A 26 -10.50 -11.37 -2.88
C GLN A 26 -10.85 -10.15 -2.02
N ALA A 27 -10.49 -10.18 -0.74
CA ALA A 27 -10.55 -8.98 0.08
C ALA A 27 -9.56 -7.96 -0.51
N GLN A 28 -10.08 -6.81 -0.94
CA GLN A 28 -9.25 -5.72 -1.45
C GLN A 28 -8.26 -5.29 -0.36
N VAL A 29 -7.00 -5.04 -0.74
CA VAL A 29 -6.02 -4.46 0.19
C VAL A 29 -6.50 -3.08 0.62
N VAL A 30 -6.51 -2.83 1.93
CA VAL A 30 -6.84 -1.54 2.54
C VAL A 30 -5.77 -1.15 3.55
N ILE A 31 -5.49 0.14 3.65
CA ILE A 31 -4.68 0.69 4.73
C ILE A 31 -5.62 1.21 5.81
N GLU A 32 -5.44 0.69 7.02
CA GLU A 32 -6.14 1.15 8.22
C GLU A 32 -5.18 2.03 9.04
N PHE A 33 -5.46 3.33 9.06
CA PHE A 33 -4.68 4.28 9.85
C PHE A 33 -5.08 4.23 11.33
N ASP A 34 -4.06 4.18 12.18
CA ASP A 34 -4.18 4.28 13.62
C ASP A 34 -3.48 5.55 14.11
N TYR A 35 -4.26 6.47 14.69
CA TYR A 35 -3.76 7.76 15.17
C TYR A 35 -3.51 7.77 16.67
N THR A 36 -3.55 6.62 17.36
CA THR A 36 -3.37 6.55 18.82
C THR A 36 -1.99 7.01 19.28
N LEU A 37 -1.00 7.01 18.39
CA LEU A 37 0.38 7.42 18.64
C LEU A 37 0.72 8.82 18.06
N ASP A 38 -0.28 9.56 17.58
CA ASP A 38 -0.14 10.95 17.15
C ASP A 38 -0.09 11.90 18.36
N THR A 39 1.02 11.88 19.09
CA THR A 39 1.19 12.63 20.35
C THR A 39 1.14 14.15 20.16
N GLY A 40 1.46 14.64 18.96
CA GLY A 40 1.37 16.05 18.59
C GLY A 40 -0.01 16.52 18.16
N SER A 41 -1.01 15.61 18.11
CA SER A 41 -2.37 15.91 17.64
C SER A 41 -2.44 16.43 16.19
N PHE A 42 -1.43 16.12 15.36
CA PHE A 42 -1.34 16.59 13.98
C PHE A 42 -2.53 16.14 13.14
N PHE A 43 -3.03 14.93 13.37
CA PHE A 43 -4.17 14.32 12.69
C PHE A 43 -5.48 14.43 13.46
N THR A 44 -5.59 15.30 14.48
CA THR A 44 -6.91 15.65 15.04
C THR A 44 -7.79 16.39 14.04
N ASP A 45 -7.18 17.12 13.11
CA ASP A 45 -7.83 17.73 11.95
C ASP A 45 -8.30 16.66 10.93
N ALA A 46 -9.61 16.63 10.69
CA ALA A 46 -10.23 15.68 9.77
C ALA A 46 -9.82 15.88 8.31
N SER A 47 -9.49 17.11 7.90
CA SER A 47 -9.06 17.40 6.52
C SER A 47 -7.73 16.70 6.19
N ARG A 48 -6.79 16.70 7.13
CA ARG A 48 -5.49 16.03 6.99
C ARG A 48 -5.64 14.51 6.89
N ARG A 49 -6.52 13.94 7.73
CA ARG A 49 -6.87 12.52 7.64
C ARG A 49 -7.50 12.18 6.30
N ALA A 50 -8.34 13.05 5.75
CA ALA A 50 -8.97 12.85 4.45
C ALA A 50 -7.94 12.80 3.31
N VAL A 51 -6.96 13.72 3.30
CA VAL A 51 -5.88 13.71 2.29
C VAL A 51 -5.00 12.47 2.42
N LEU A 52 -4.62 12.07 3.64
CA LEU A 52 -3.85 10.84 3.88
C LEU A 52 -4.64 9.59 3.44
N THR A 53 -5.94 9.54 3.74
CA THR A 53 -6.84 8.45 3.31
C THR A 53 -6.93 8.38 1.79
N LYS A 54 -7.03 9.53 1.11
CA LYS A 54 -7.06 9.59 -0.35
C LYS A 54 -5.77 9.05 -0.97
N ALA A 55 -4.61 9.43 -0.43
CA ALA A 55 -3.31 8.91 -0.88
C ALA A 55 -3.23 7.39 -0.74
N ALA A 56 -3.67 6.85 0.41
CA ALA A 56 -3.73 5.42 0.63
C ALA A 56 -4.65 4.70 -0.36
N GLN A 57 -5.86 5.22 -0.58
CA GLN A 57 -6.83 4.65 -1.52
C GLN A 57 -6.28 4.56 -2.94
N ASP A 58 -5.61 5.61 -3.41
CA ASP A 58 -5.06 5.67 -4.77
C ASP A 58 -3.87 4.72 -5.00
N LEU A 59 -3.15 4.38 -3.93
CA LEU A 59 -2.11 3.36 -3.98
C LEU A 59 -2.71 1.96 -3.95
N VAL A 60 -3.54 1.65 -2.95
CA VAL A 60 -4.06 0.29 -2.78
C VAL A 60 -5.07 -0.09 -3.87
N SER A 61 -5.68 0.88 -4.56
CA SER A 61 -6.52 0.61 -5.74
C SER A 61 -5.74 0.00 -6.91
N ARG A 62 -4.41 0.03 -6.87
CA ARG A 62 -3.51 -0.55 -7.89
C ARG A 62 -3.02 -1.94 -7.51
N LEU A 63 -3.32 -2.41 -6.30
CA LEU A 63 -2.89 -3.71 -5.79
C LEU A 63 -3.94 -4.77 -6.15
N GLY A 64 -3.46 -5.91 -6.66
CA GLY A 64 -4.27 -7.10 -6.94
C GLY A 64 -4.08 -8.21 -5.90
N ASP A 65 -3.36 -7.89 -4.82
CA ASP A 65 -2.91 -8.82 -3.80
C ASP A 65 -4.03 -9.26 -2.86
N SER A 66 -3.81 -10.39 -2.20
CA SER A 66 -4.69 -10.90 -1.14
C SER A 66 -3.84 -11.27 0.07
N LEU A 67 -3.94 -10.47 1.12
CA LEU A 67 -3.14 -10.64 2.32
C LEU A 67 -3.90 -11.50 3.35
N SER A 68 -3.33 -12.64 3.77
CA SER A 68 -3.85 -13.46 4.88
C SER A 68 -3.99 -12.64 6.18
N ALA A 69 -4.79 -13.07 7.15
CA ALA A 69 -4.82 -12.44 8.47
C ALA A 69 -3.57 -12.81 9.31
N ILE A 70 -3.27 -12.01 10.34
CA ILE A 70 -2.39 -12.39 11.45
C ILE A 70 -3.26 -12.47 12.70
N THR A 71 -3.42 -13.68 13.26
CA THR A 71 -4.23 -13.92 14.46
C THR A 71 -3.38 -14.61 15.53
N PRO A 72 -2.85 -13.88 16.53
CA PRO A 72 -2.15 -14.47 17.66
C PRO A 72 -3.10 -15.25 18.58
N GLY A 73 -2.55 -16.07 19.47
CA GLY A 73 -3.29 -16.95 20.38
C GLY A 73 -2.96 -18.44 20.20
N GLY A 74 -3.41 -19.27 21.14
CA GLY A 74 -3.19 -20.73 21.07
C GLY A 74 -1.70 -21.14 21.08
N GLY A 75 -0.83 -20.33 21.69
CA GLY A 75 0.62 -20.52 21.69
C GLY A 75 1.36 -19.78 20.56
N ASN A 76 0.65 -19.13 19.64
CA ASN A 76 1.22 -18.19 18.69
C ASN A 76 1.31 -16.79 19.31
N THR A 77 2.48 -16.15 19.24
CA THR A 77 2.70 -14.79 19.73
C THR A 77 3.69 -14.04 18.86
N TRP A 78 3.56 -12.72 18.78
CA TRP A 78 4.47 -11.87 18.02
C TRP A 78 4.54 -10.45 18.55
N SER A 79 5.56 -9.73 18.12
CA SER A 79 5.73 -8.31 18.39
C SER A 79 5.91 -7.56 17.08
N ALA A 80 5.02 -6.60 16.80
CA ALA A 80 5.13 -5.65 15.71
C ALA A 80 6.07 -4.52 16.14
N THR A 81 7.19 -4.31 15.43
CA THR A 81 8.17 -3.27 15.77
C THR A 81 8.22 -2.19 14.68
N PHE A 82 8.27 -0.91 15.08
CA PHE A 82 8.25 0.22 14.14
C PHE A 82 8.73 1.50 14.83
N ASN A 83 8.92 2.58 14.08
CA ASN A 83 9.25 3.88 14.65
C ASN A 83 7.97 4.58 15.09
N HIS A 84 7.92 5.02 16.34
CA HIS A 84 6.78 5.73 16.91
C HIS A 84 6.50 7.01 16.11
N PRO A 85 5.31 7.17 15.51
CA PRO A 85 5.08 8.23 14.53
C PRO A 85 4.96 9.64 15.15
N GLY A 86 4.87 9.74 16.47
CA GLY A 86 4.92 11.00 17.22
C GLY A 86 6.28 11.36 17.83
N SER A 87 7.32 10.54 17.64
CA SER A 87 8.65 10.80 18.23
C SER A 87 9.86 10.27 17.44
N GLY A 88 9.65 9.43 16.44
CA GLY A 88 10.72 8.77 15.66
C GLY A 88 11.46 7.65 16.40
N THR A 89 11.18 7.42 17.69
CA THR A 89 11.85 6.39 18.50
C THR A 89 11.27 5.00 18.25
N SER A 90 12.08 3.95 18.32
CA SER A 90 11.59 2.58 18.20
C SER A 90 10.52 2.23 19.25
N THR A 91 9.45 1.57 18.83
CA THR A 91 8.36 1.08 19.68
C THR A 91 7.88 -0.29 19.20
N SER A 92 7.03 -0.93 20.00
CA SER A 92 6.44 -2.22 19.65
C SER A 92 5.03 -2.43 20.19
N VAL A 93 4.23 -3.22 19.47
CA VAL A 93 2.91 -3.68 19.91
C VAL A 93 2.90 -5.21 19.92
N SER A 94 2.64 -5.78 21.09
CA SER A 94 2.54 -7.24 21.29
C SER A 94 1.20 -7.76 20.80
N ASP A 95 1.23 -8.93 20.15
CA ASP A 95 0.06 -9.70 19.75
C ASP A 95 -1.01 -8.85 19.03
N LEU A 96 -0.53 -8.00 18.12
CA LEU A 96 -1.39 -7.22 17.24
C LEU A 96 -2.19 -8.20 16.35
N THR A 97 -3.51 -8.04 16.31
CA THR A 97 -4.35 -8.76 15.35
C THR A 97 -4.47 -7.94 14.08
N ILE A 98 -4.31 -8.58 12.93
CA ILE A 98 -4.50 -7.92 11.64
C ILE A 98 -5.43 -8.76 10.77
N SER A 99 -6.51 -8.13 10.32
CA SER A 99 -7.50 -8.78 9.45
C SER A 99 -6.94 -9.06 8.05
N THR A 100 -7.56 -10.01 7.35
CA THR A 100 -7.31 -10.27 5.93
C THR A 100 -7.45 -8.98 5.11
N GLY A 101 -6.53 -8.74 4.18
CA GLY A 101 -6.51 -7.54 3.33
C GLY A 101 -6.08 -6.24 4.03
N VAL A 102 -5.87 -6.22 5.35
CA VAL A 102 -5.52 -4.99 6.06
C VAL A 102 -4.00 -4.83 6.22
N LEU A 103 -3.53 -3.62 5.91
CA LEU A 103 -2.25 -3.06 6.34
C LEU A 103 -2.51 -2.06 7.47
N LYS A 104 -2.02 -2.35 8.69
CA LYS A 104 -2.18 -1.45 9.84
C LYS A 104 -1.06 -0.41 9.85
N VAL A 105 -1.40 0.88 9.84
CA VAL A 105 -0.41 1.96 9.75
C VAL A 105 -0.59 2.94 10.90
N TYR A 106 0.39 3.03 11.79
CA TYR A 106 0.41 4.06 12.83
C TYR A 106 0.86 5.39 12.22
N ALA A 107 0.01 6.41 12.31
CA ALA A 107 0.22 7.72 11.70
C ALA A 107 0.37 8.82 12.77
N GLY A 108 1.22 9.80 12.49
CA GLY A 108 1.52 10.91 13.41
C GLY A 108 2.44 11.95 12.80
N ALA A 109 2.88 12.90 13.61
CA ALA A 109 3.92 13.85 13.23
C ALA A 109 4.84 14.16 14.42
N TYR A 110 6.09 14.49 14.10
CA TYR A 110 7.08 14.99 15.04
C TYR A 110 8.07 15.92 14.33
N ASP A 111 8.96 16.59 15.07
CA ASP A 111 10.04 17.39 14.50
C ASP A 111 11.10 16.46 13.88
N ILE A 112 11.09 16.36 12.54
CA ILE A 112 11.99 15.47 11.80
C ILE A 112 13.28 16.22 11.50
N SER A 113 14.39 15.78 12.10
CA SER A 113 15.70 16.36 11.84
C SER A 113 16.19 16.07 10.42
N GLY A 114 16.87 17.04 9.81
CA GLY A 114 17.53 16.88 8.51
C GLY A 114 16.69 17.44 7.36
N SER A 115 16.80 16.82 6.18
CA SER A 115 16.08 17.26 4.97
C SER A 115 14.82 16.47 4.66
N ALA A 116 14.52 15.43 5.45
CA ALA A 116 13.32 14.63 5.28
C ALA A 116 12.13 15.36 5.89
N ILE A 117 11.03 15.44 5.16
CA ILE A 117 9.76 16.03 5.62
C ILE A 117 8.68 14.95 5.84
N GLY A 118 8.99 13.70 5.50
CA GLY A 118 8.17 12.53 5.74
C GLY A 118 9.10 11.33 6.00
N VAL A 119 8.60 10.38 6.79
CA VAL A 119 9.24 9.09 7.02
C VAL A 119 8.15 8.02 7.12
N GLY A 120 8.04 7.21 6.07
CA GLY A 120 7.20 6.02 6.04
C GLY A 120 8.02 4.77 5.83
N GLY A 121 7.53 3.64 6.35
CA GLY A 121 8.19 2.38 6.10
C GLY A 121 7.50 1.19 6.75
N PRO A 122 7.79 -0.02 6.26
CA PRO A 122 7.24 -1.22 6.81
C PRO A 122 7.79 -1.48 8.21
N GLY A 123 6.93 -2.02 9.07
CA GLY A 123 7.34 -2.49 10.38
C GLY A 123 8.18 -3.77 10.32
N GLY A 124 9.06 -3.90 11.31
CA GLY A 124 9.70 -5.16 11.67
C GLY A 124 8.78 -6.06 12.48
N PHE A 125 9.26 -7.26 12.78
CA PHE A 125 8.56 -8.19 13.66
C PHE A 125 9.53 -9.16 14.33
N SER A 126 9.11 -9.72 15.46
CA SER A 126 9.60 -10.99 16.00
C SER A 126 8.39 -11.87 16.29
N ALA A 127 8.48 -13.19 16.07
CA ALA A 127 7.34 -14.09 16.23
C ALA A 127 7.78 -15.49 16.68
N SER A 128 6.91 -16.17 17.42
CA SER A 128 7.04 -17.58 17.79
C SER A 128 5.68 -18.27 17.74
N GLY A 129 5.68 -19.58 17.45
CA GLY A 129 4.46 -20.36 17.32
C GLY A 129 4.54 -21.40 16.21
N THR A 130 3.37 -21.73 15.66
CA THR A 130 3.23 -22.70 14.57
C THR A 130 3.86 -22.19 13.26
N SER A 131 4.27 -23.10 12.38
CA SER A 131 4.83 -22.75 11.07
C SER A 131 3.87 -21.93 10.20
N GLY A 132 2.56 -22.22 10.28
CA GLY A 132 1.52 -21.44 9.60
C GLY A 132 1.48 -19.99 10.10
N PHE A 133 1.48 -19.79 11.41
CA PHE A 133 1.49 -18.45 11.98
C PHE A 133 2.76 -17.65 11.63
N LEU A 134 3.94 -18.29 11.68
CA LEU A 134 5.18 -17.64 11.28
C LEU A 134 5.17 -17.24 9.79
N ALA A 135 4.54 -18.04 8.94
CA ALA A 135 4.28 -17.70 7.54
C ALA A 135 3.31 -16.52 7.41
N ASP A 136 2.22 -16.48 8.17
CA ASP A 136 1.27 -15.37 8.12
C ASP A 136 1.93 -14.05 8.54
N VAL A 137 2.73 -14.03 9.60
CA VAL A 137 3.46 -12.83 10.07
C VAL A 137 4.48 -12.35 9.03
N SER A 138 5.21 -13.27 8.39
CA SER A 138 6.35 -12.92 7.53
C SER A 138 5.99 -12.62 6.08
N LYS A 139 4.99 -13.30 5.52
CA LYS A 139 4.65 -13.22 4.09
C LYS A 139 3.18 -13.00 3.79
N ARG A 140 2.26 -13.12 4.77
CA ARG A 140 0.83 -12.83 4.57
C ARG A 140 0.20 -13.56 3.36
N GLY A 141 0.66 -14.76 3.02
CA GLY A 141 0.17 -15.53 1.86
C GLY A 141 0.83 -15.23 0.51
N GLN A 142 1.74 -14.24 0.46
CA GLN A 142 2.43 -13.82 -0.76
C GLN A 142 3.48 -14.84 -1.21
N THR A 143 3.41 -15.27 -2.47
CA THR A 143 4.31 -16.29 -3.03
C THR A 143 5.57 -15.62 -3.55
N GLY A 144 6.74 -16.05 -3.07
CA GLY A 144 8.03 -15.42 -3.40
C GLY A 144 8.48 -14.36 -2.41
N ALA A 145 7.63 -13.97 -1.45
CA ALA A 145 8.01 -13.06 -0.38
C ALA A 145 9.02 -13.72 0.59
N PRO A 146 10.03 -12.98 1.09
CA PRO A 146 10.26 -11.54 0.87
C PRO A 146 11.22 -11.22 -0.30
N ALA A 147 11.69 -12.22 -1.05
CA ALA A 147 12.75 -12.05 -2.04
C ALA A 147 12.24 -11.40 -3.33
N ASP A 148 11.16 -11.96 -3.88
CA ASP A 148 10.58 -11.55 -5.17
C ASP A 148 9.22 -10.87 -5.02
N ASP A 149 8.65 -10.91 -3.81
CA ASP A 149 7.34 -10.34 -3.46
C ASP A 149 7.40 -9.70 -2.06
N PHE A 150 6.34 -9.00 -1.66
CA PHE A 150 6.25 -8.24 -0.42
C PHE A 150 4.89 -8.43 0.26
N GLY A 151 4.91 -8.78 1.55
CA GLY A 151 3.69 -9.07 2.32
C GLY A 151 3.85 -8.70 3.79
N ARG A 152 4.22 -7.45 4.08
CA ARG A 152 4.39 -6.97 5.46
C ARG A 152 3.04 -6.72 6.13
N TRP A 153 3.05 -6.69 7.46
CA TRP A 153 1.86 -6.51 8.28
C TRP A 153 1.29 -5.07 8.23
N GLY A 154 2.15 -4.12 7.89
CA GLY A 154 1.90 -2.69 8.03
C GLY A 154 3.17 -1.99 8.50
N GLY A 155 3.03 -0.91 9.26
CA GLY A 155 4.16 -0.13 9.75
C GLY A 155 3.74 1.22 10.33
N SER A 156 4.55 2.23 10.06
CA SER A 156 4.30 3.59 10.53
C SER A 156 4.59 4.62 9.45
N ILE A 157 3.92 5.75 9.55
CA ILE A 157 4.17 6.95 8.75
C ILE A 157 4.18 8.18 9.65
N ALA A 158 5.20 9.01 9.49
CA ALA A 158 5.33 10.26 10.20
C ALA A 158 5.59 11.40 9.21
N PHE A 159 5.07 12.58 9.53
CA PHE A 159 5.32 13.80 8.79
C PHE A 159 6.04 14.81 9.68
N ASP A 160 6.84 15.67 9.08
CA ASP A 160 7.49 16.73 9.82
C ASP A 160 6.46 17.75 10.31
N SER A 161 6.44 17.94 11.64
CA SER A 161 5.51 18.85 12.30
C SER A 161 5.83 20.33 12.08
N LEU A 162 7.05 20.65 11.65
CA LEU A 162 7.51 22.03 11.41
C LEU A 162 7.34 22.46 9.94
N THR A 163 7.05 21.51 9.05
CA THR A 163 6.88 21.78 7.62
C THR A 163 5.59 22.54 7.35
N THR A 164 5.67 23.55 6.46
CA THR A 164 4.51 24.25 5.92
C THR A 164 3.81 23.36 4.88
N TRP A 165 2.77 22.65 5.33
CA TRP A 165 2.02 21.73 4.49
C TRP A 165 0.89 22.41 3.72
N TYR A 166 0.80 22.07 2.43
CA TYR A 166 -0.39 22.27 1.62
C TYR A 166 -1.22 20.98 1.62
N PHE A 167 -2.46 21.06 2.12
CA PHE A 167 -3.40 19.95 2.11
C PHE A 167 -4.36 20.13 0.94
N ASP A 168 -3.94 19.63 -0.21
CA ASP A 168 -4.68 19.77 -1.46
C ASP A 168 -6.05 19.05 -1.40
N SER A 169 -7.11 19.77 -1.72
CA SER A 169 -8.46 19.21 -1.86
C SER A 169 -8.71 18.63 -3.27
N ASP A 170 -7.91 19.03 -4.27
CA ASP A 170 -7.94 18.55 -5.64
C ASP A 170 -6.55 18.13 -6.12
N VAL A 171 -6.20 16.90 -5.74
CA VAL A 171 -4.93 16.23 -6.04
C VAL A 171 -4.63 16.07 -7.55
N SER A 172 -5.60 16.37 -8.42
CA SER A 172 -5.43 16.33 -9.87
C SER A 172 -4.71 17.56 -10.43
N THR A 173 -4.61 18.64 -9.65
CA THR A 173 -3.95 19.86 -10.07
C THR A 173 -2.68 20.15 -9.26
N SER A 174 -2.05 21.28 -9.55
CA SER A 174 -0.92 21.84 -8.79
C SER A 174 -0.82 23.35 -8.98
N ALA A 175 -1.89 23.96 -9.50
CA ALA A 175 -1.93 25.39 -9.83
C ALA A 175 -2.13 26.26 -8.59
N ASP A 176 -2.66 25.64 -7.55
CA ASP A 176 -3.05 26.14 -6.24
C ASP A 176 -1.98 25.97 -5.17
N LEU A 177 -0.96 25.13 -5.38
CA LEU A 177 0.16 24.93 -4.46
C LEU A 177 0.87 26.28 -4.16
N PRO A 178 0.78 26.81 -2.93
CA PRO A 178 1.42 28.08 -2.57
C PRO A 178 2.94 27.95 -2.57
N SER A 179 3.63 29.02 -2.96
CA SER A 179 5.09 29.08 -2.90
C SER A 179 5.58 28.88 -1.46
N GLY A 180 6.63 28.06 -1.28
CA GLY A 180 7.20 27.76 0.03
C GLY A 180 6.38 26.75 0.86
N SER A 181 5.38 26.11 0.27
CA SER A 181 4.64 25.00 0.89
C SER A 181 4.96 23.67 0.20
N PHE A 182 4.82 22.57 0.94
CA PHE A 182 4.97 21.22 0.42
C PHE A 182 3.61 20.54 0.27
N ASP A 183 3.36 19.91 -0.88
CA ASP A 183 2.12 19.17 -1.10
C ASP A 183 2.09 17.88 -0.27
N PHE A 184 1.25 17.86 0.76
CA PHE A 184 1.12 16.73 1.68
C PHE A 184 0.70 15.45 0.96
N TYR A 185 -0.19 15.54 -0.03
CA TYR A 185 -0.67 14.38 -0.77
C TYR A 185 0.50 13.67 -1.49
N SER A 186 1.34 14.41 -2.21
CA SER A 186 2.48 13.82 -2.92
C SER A 186 3.50 13.17 -1.97
N VAL A 187 3.76 13.78 -0.80
CA VAL A 187 4.65 13.19 0.21
C VAL A 187 4.00 11.96 0.84
N ALA A 188 2.70 11.98 1.14
CA ALA A 188 1.99 10.82 1.66
C ALA A 188 2.05 9.64 0.67
N ILE A 189 1.87 9.87 -0.64
CA ILE A 189 2.07 8.84 -1.66
C ILE A 189 3.49 8.28 -1.65
N HIS A 190 4.50 9.15 -1.53
CA HIS A 190 5.90 8.74 -1.47
C HIS A 190 6.17 7.82 -0.27
N GLU A 191 5.79 8.26 0.93
CA GLU A 191 6.02 7.52 2.17
C GLU A 191 5.21 6.22 2.26
N LEU A 192 3.97 6.21 1.76
CA LEU A 192 3.18 4.99 1.63
C LEU A 192 3.75 4.05 0.56
N GLY A 193 4.45 4.58 -0.45
CA GLY A 193 5.26 3.77 -1.37
C GLY A 193 6.36 3.02 -0.62
N HIS A 194 7.08 3.68 0.27
CA HIS A 194 8.08 3.04 1.13
C HIS A 194 7.46 1.96 2.03
N LEU A 195 6.31 2.24 2.64
CA LEU A 195 5.53 1.28 3.42
C LEU A 195 5.20 0.00 2.61
N LEU A 196 4.89 0.16 1.32
CA LEU A 196 4.57 -0.93 0.40
C LEU A 196 5.80 -1.61 -0.22
N GLY A 197 7.02 -1.27 0.24
CA GLY A 197 8.25 -1.95 -0.18
C GLY A 197 9.01 -1.25 -1.31
N LEU A 198 8.50 -0.16 -1.88
CA LEU A 198 9.24 0.61 -2.88
C LEU A 198 10.45 1.28 -2.20
N GLY A 199 11.64 1.14 -2.78
CA GLY A 199 12.89 1.65 -2.18
C GLY A 199 13.38 0.89 -0.95
N THR A 200 12.58 0.00 -0.33
CA THR A 200 12.92 -0.66 0.95
C THR A 200 12.97 -2.19 0.88
N ALA A 201 12.23 -2.82 -0.05
CA ALA A 201 12.14 -4.28 -0.16
C ALA A 201 13.25 -4.88 -1.03
N ALA A 202 13.55 -6.16 -0.79
CA ALA A 202 14.44 -6.94 -1.64
C ALA A 202 13.85 -7.11 -3.05
N SER A 203 12.54 -7.32 -3.16
CA SER A 203 11.81 -7.40 -4.44
C SER A 203 11.91 -6.11 -5.28
N TRP A 204 11.99 -4.95 -4.63
CA TRP A 204 12.30 -3.68 -5.29
C TRP A 204 13.77 -3.62 -5.71
N THR A 205 14.68 -3.88 -4.78
CA THR A 205 16.13 -3.75 -4.99
C THR A 205 16.63 -4.68 -6.10
N GLY A 206 16.09 -5.90 -6.19
CA GLY A 206 16.38 -6.85 -7.27
C GLY A 206 15.97 -6.37 -8.66
N ARG A 207 15.17 -5.30 -8.75
CA ARG A 207 14.76 -4.63 -9.98
C ARG A 207 15.46 -3.29 -10.20
N VAL A 208 16.41 -2.90 -9.35
CA VAL A 208 17.21 -1.69 -9.54
C VAL A 208 18.55 -2.02 -10.18
N SER A 209 18.90 -1.32 -11.25
CA SER A 209 20.22 -1.42 -11.88
C SER A 209 20.65 -0.06 -12.43
N GLY A 210 21.88 0.35 -12.11
CA GLY A 210 22.44 1.63 -12.57
C GLY A 210 21.60 2.86 -12.17
N GLY A 211 21.00 2.86 -10.98
CA GLY A 211 20.16 3.96 -10.49
C GLY A 211 18.77 4.05 -11.14
N GLN A 212 18.35 3.00 -11.85
CA GLN A 212 17.05 2.96 -12.53
C GLN A 212 16.25 1.72 -12.12
N PHE A 213 14.94 1.86 -12.07
CA PHE A 213 14.02 0.75 -11.86
C PHE A 213 13.70 0.07 -13.20
N THR A 214 13.80 -1.26 -13.22
CA THR A 214 13.75 -2.12 -14.41
C THR A 214 12.54 -3.05 -14.42
N GLY A 215 11.54 -2.80 -13.57
CA GLY A 215 10.29 -3.58 -13.56
C GLY A 215 9.54 -3.45 -14.89
N ALA A 216 9.20 -4.58 -15.52
CA ALA A 216 8.69 -4.64 -16.88
C ALA A 216 7.46 -3.75 -17.14
N GLN A 217 6.51 -3.71 -16.20
CA GLN A 217 5.29 -2.90 -16.32
C GLN A 217 5.61 -1.40 -16.23
N SER A 218 6.46 -0.99 -15.28
CA SER A 218 6.90 0.41 -15.16
C SER A 218 7.68 0.86 -16.39
N VAL A 219 8.57 -0.01 -16.92
CA VAL A 219 9.31 0.24 -18.16
C VAL A 219 8.35 0.43 -19.34
N ALA A 220 7.33 -0.42 -19.46
CA ALA A 220 6.35 -0.34 -20.54
C ALA A 220 5.55 0.97 -20.51
N VAL A 221 5.17 1.45 -19.32
CA VAL A 221 4.42 2.71 -19.16
C VAL A 221 5.32 3.94 -19.38
N HIS A 222 6.55 3.90 -18.88
CA HIS A 222 7.48 5.03 -18.96
C HIS A 222 8.17 5.16 -20.34
N GLY A 223 8.26 4.06 -21.12
CA GLY A 223 8.98 4.01 -22.40
C GLY A 223 10.47 3.69 -22.27
N GLY A 224 10.89 3.17 -21.11
CA GLY A 224 12.29 2.83 -20.78
C GLY A 224 12.47 2.62 -19.27
N ASN A 225 13.68 2.25 -18.85
CA ASN A 225 14.04 2.16 -17.43
C ASN A 225 13.68 3.46 -16.71
N VAL A 226 13.09 3.36 -15.53
CA VAL A 226 12.57 4.52 -14.79
C VAL A 226 13.69 5.12 -13.94
N PRO A 227 14.08 6.39 -14.14
CA PRO A 227 15.08 7.03 -13.30
C PRO A 227 14.62 7.11 -11.85
N LEU A 228 15.52 6.81 -10.91
CA LEU A 228 15.27 6.98 -9.49
C LEU A 228 16.01 8.22 -8.97
N ASN A 229 15.41 8.90 -8.00
CA ASN A 229 16.12 9.89 -7.19
C ASN A 229 16.93 9.17 -6.09
N ALA A 230 17.67 9.94 -5.28
CA ALA A 230 18.47 9.40 -4.18
C ALA A 230 17.65 8.61 -3.13
N GLY A 231 16.35 8.89 -3.00
CA GLY A 231 15.44 8.15 -2.11
C GLY A 231 14.85 6.88 -2.71
N GLY A 232 15.13 6.57 -3.97
CA GLY A 232 14.62 5.36 -4.61
C GLY A 232 13.14 5.40 -4.99
N ILE A 233 12.43 6.52 -4.79
CA ILE A 233 11.03 6.75 -5.22
C ILE A 233 10.90 8.17 -5.77
N THR A 234 10.37 8.33 -6.99
CA THR A 234 10.04 9.64 -7.58
C THR A 234 8.65 10.10 -7.14
N GLY A 235 8.42 11.41 -6.90
CA GLY A 235 7.06 11.91 -6.72
C GLY A 235 6.81 13.18 -5.88
N GLN A 236 7.80 13.78 -5.24
CA GLN A 236 7.55 14.98 -4.42
C GLN A 236 7.21 16.19 -5.31
N LYS A 237 6.00 16.72 -5.19
CA LYS A 237 5.62 17.99 -5.82
C LYS A 237 6.08 19.15 -4.93
N THR A 238 6.92 20.03 -5.45
CA THR A 238 7.32 21.29 -4.82
C THR A 238 7.14 22.45 -5.79
N ARG A 239 6.85 23.65 -5.27
CA ARG A 239 6.84 24.92 -6.02
C ARG A 239 7.76 25.95 -5.37
#